data_AF-A0A1D1Y3C5-F1
#
_entry.id   AF-A0A1D1Y3C5-F1
#
_cell.length_a   1.000
_cell.length_b   1.000
_cell.length_c   1.000
_cell.angle_alpha   90.00
_cell.angle_beta   90.00
_cell.angle_gamma   90.00
#
_symmetry.space_group_name_H-M   'P 1'
#
loop_
_entity.id
_entity.type
_entity.pdbx_description
1 polymer ?
#
loop_
_entity_poly.entity_id
_entity_poly.type
_entity_poly.pdbx_seq_one_letter_code
_entity_poly.pdbx_strand_id
1 'polypeptide(L)'
;RAQQGSMQGGHEFKTEIELLSQVHHKNLVALVGFCFDRGEQMLVYEYVPNGPLRDSLSGKSGIHLDWRRRLQVALGAARGLAYLHELADPPIVHRDVKSSNILLDDRLNAKVADFGLCKPLANGEKGHITTQVKGTMGYMDPEYYMTQQLTEKSDVYSFGVLLLELITARRPIEKGKYIVREVRIAMDRTKDLYGLREFLDPSISLGTSLNGLDKFVELAIRCVEESGMDRPAMSQVVREIEGIMMMAGMNPHADSVRTSESYEGTSKDNPVHPYSEESFDYSGGVPPSEIEPK
;
A
#
# COMPACT_ATOMS: atom_id res chain seq x y z
N ARG A 1 13.49 -6.05 14.28
CA ARG A 1 14.91 -5.83 14.61
C ARG A 1 15.74 -6.64 13.63
N ALA A 2 16.40 -6.00 12.66
CA ALA A 2 17.37 -6.71 11.82
C ALA A 2 18.50 -7.26 12.71
N GLN A 3 19.10 -8.39 12.35
CA GLN A 3 20.20 -8.96 13.13
C GLN A 3 21.41 -8.01 13.11
N GLN A 4 22.09 -7.85 14.26
CA GLN A 4 23.34 -7.10 14.34
C GLN A 4 24.34 -7.65 13.31
N GLY A 5 24.78 -6.80 12.38
CA GLY A 5 25.74 -7.14 11.32
C GLY A 5 25.16 -7.53 9.96
N SER A 6 23.83 -7.52 9.75
CA SER A 6 23.28 -7.77 8.42
C SER A 6 23.51 -6.55 7.50
N MET A 7 24.37 -6.70 6.49
CA MET A 7 24.54 -5.66 5.45
C MET A 7 23.22 -5.35 4.73
N GLN A 8 22.37 -6.37 4.58
CA GLN A 8 21.05 -6.24 3.97
C GLN A 8 20.15 -5.28 4.74
N GLY A 9 20.05 -5.42 6.06
CA GLY A 9 19.23 -4.52 6.90
C GLY A 9 19.70 -3.06 6.86
N GLY A 10 21.02 -2.81 6.73
CA GLY A 10 21.55 -1.46 6.60
C GLY A 10 21.18 -0.77 5.29
N HIS A 11 21.16 -1.53 4.18
CA HIS A 11 20.71 -1.01 2.89
C HIS A 11 19.19 -0.73 2.87
N GLU A 12 18.39 -1.64 3.44
CA GLU A 12 16.94 -1.49 3.54
C GLU A 12 16.57 -0.26 4.41
N PHE A 13 17.26 -0.08 5.55
CA PHE A 13 17.10 1.10 6.42
C PHE A 13 17.35 2.42 5.69
N LYS A 14 18.49 2.54 4.97
CA LYS A 14 18.82 3.77 4.24
C LYS A 14 17.83 4.04 3.11
N THR A 15 17.47 3.00 2.36
CA THR A 15 16.52 3.09 1.24
C THR A 15 15.17 3.60 1.73
N GLU A 16 14.70 3.08 2.86
CA GLU A 16 13.42 3.45 3.45
C GLU A 16 13.39 4.91 3.92
N ILE A 17 14.47 5.41 4.53
CA ILE A 17 14.58 6.84 4.90
C ILE A 17 14.56 7.74 3.66
N GLU A 18 15.37 7.43 2.65
CA GLU A 18 15.49 8.26 1.44
C GLU A 18 14.16 8.34 0.68
N LEU A 19 13.47 7.21 0.56
CA LEU A 19 12.18 7.13 -0.13
C LEU A 19 11.05 7.78 0.67
N LEU A 20 10.87 7.40 1.94
CA LEU A 20 9.78 7.91 2.77
C LEU A 20 9.89 9.41 3.08
N SER A 21 11.08 9.99 2.97
CA SER A 21 11.23 11.45 3.05
C SER A 21 10.65 12.18 1.83
N GLN A 22 10.49 11.49 0.70
CA GLN A 22 10.03 12.07 -0.57
C GLN A 22 8.56 11.75 -0.88
N VAL A 23 8.01 10.69 -0.31
CA VAL A 23 6.64 10.24 -0.57
C VAL A 23 5.69 10.55 0.58
N HIS A 24 4.58 11.21 0.28
CA HIS A 24 3.55 11.53 1.26
C HIS A 24 2.17 11.31 0.65
N HIS A 25 1.45 10.31 1.14
CA HIS A 25 0.12 9.99 0.64
C HIS A 25 -0.73 9.31 1.73
N LYS A 26 -2.03 9.60 1.78
CA LYS A 26 -2.94 9.10 2.83
C LYS A 26 -3.02 7.57 2.92
N ASN A 27 -2.78 6.88 1.81
CA ASN A 27 -2.77 5.41 1.72
C ASN A 27 -1.35 4.81 1.78
N LEU A 28 -0.36 5.57 2.24
CA LEU A 28 0.97 5.08 2.60
C LEU A 28 1.15 5.30 4.11
N VAL A 29 1.90 4.41 4.77
CA VAL A 29 2.32 4.62 6.15
C VAL A 29 3.39 5.71 6.20
N ALA A 30 3.18 6.73 7.01
CA ALA A 30 4.11 7.84 7.18
C ALA A 30 5.27 7.48 8.12
N LEU A 31 6.49 7.81 7.69
CA LEU A 31 7.68 7.83 8.56
C LEU A 31 7.63 9.10 9.42
N VAL A 32 7.64 8.94 10.74
CA VAL A 32 7.68 10.05 11.71
C VAL A 32 9.12 10.45 12.03
N GLY A 33 10.03 9.48 12.03
CA GLY A 33 11.44 9.72 12.26
C GLY A 33 12.29 8.47 12.19
N PHE A 34 13.59 8.63 12.40
CA PHE A 34 14.54 7.54 12.46
C PHE A 34 15.56 7.77 13.56
N CYS A 35 16.17 6.70 14.03
CA CYS A 35 17.30 6.73 14.96
C CYS A 35 18.47 5.98 14.34
N PHE A 36 19.63 6.65 14.34
CA PHE A 36 20.92 6.07 14.01
C PHE A 36 21.92 6.46 15.09
N ASP A 37 21.94 5.70 16.19
CA ASP A 37 22.84 5.94 17.32
C ASP A 37 23.50 4.65 17.78
N ARG A 38 24.80 4.72 18.09
CA ARG A 38 25.63 3.62 18.63
C ARG A 38 25.49 2.28 17.89
N GLY A 39 25.28 2.31 16.58
CA GLY A 39 25.13 1.11 15.74
C GLY A 39 23.73 0.49 15.75
N GLU A 40 22.76 1.09 16.44
CA GLU A 40 21.35 0.70 16.34
C GLU A 40 20.65 1.54 15.25
N GLN A 41 19.85 0.86 14.43
CA GLN A 41 19.05 1.44 13.35
C GLN A 41 17.57 1.22 13.67
N MET A 42 16.82 2.30 13.84
CA MET A 42 15.38 2.23 14.14
C MET A 42 14.60 3.21 13.27
N LEU A 43 13.44 2.77 12.79
CA LEU A 43 12.48 3.60 12.07
C LEU A 43 11.23 3.75 12.94
N VAL A 44 10.71 4.96 12.99
CA VAL A 44 9.52 5.33 13.77
C VAL A 44 8.44 5.74 12.80
N TYR A 45 7.33 5.02 12.79
CA TYR A 45 6.19 5.26 11.91
C TYR A 45 5.00 5.79 12.69
N GLU A 46 4.01 6.31 11.97
CA GLU A 46 2.68 6.48 12.54
C GLU A 46 2.14 5.14 13.06
N TYR A 47 1.40 5.19 14.17
CA TYR A 47 0.76 3.99 14.71
C TYR A 47 -0.55 3.72 13.98
N VAL A 48 -0.66 2.53 13.39
CA VAL A 48 -1.84 2.08 12.63
C VAL A 48 -2.59 1.02 13.45
N PRO A 49 -3.72 1.36 14.10
CA PRO A 49 -4.23 0.61 15.26
C PRO A 49 -4.82 -0.76 14.93
N ASN A 50 -5.40 -0.95 13.74
CA ASN A 50 -6.03 -2.22 13.37
C ASN A 50 -5.05 -3.22 12.73
N GLY A 51 -3.76 -2.86 12.67
CA GLY A 51 -2.69 -3.75 12.24
C GLY A 51 -2.82 -4.22 10.79
N PRO A 52 -2.17 -5.35 10.43
CA PRO A 52 -2.13 -5.83 9.06
C PRO A 52 -3.44 -6.48 8.62
N LEU A 53 -3.82 -6.25 7.36
CA LEU A 53 -4.99 -6.83 6.70
C LEU A 53 -5.02 -8.37 6.81
N ARG A 54 -3.86 -9.03 6.74
CA ARG A 54 -3.72 -10.48 6.94
C ARG A 54 -4.38 -10.98 8.23
N ASP A 55 -4.27 -10.21 9.31
CA ASP A 55 -4.79 -10.62 10.61
C ASP A 55 -6.32 -10.49 10.65
N SER A 56 -6.89 -9.53 9.91
CA SER A 56 -8.33 -9.43 9.69
C SER A 56 -8.88 -10.53 8.78
N LEU A 57 -8.19 -10.85 7.68
CA LEU A 57 -8.59 -11.95 6.80
C LEU A 57 -8.51 -13.32 7.49
N SER A 58 -7.53 -13.53 8.38
CA SER A 58 -7.43 -14.77 9.17
C SER A 58 -8.35 -14.83 10.39
N GLY A 59 -9.12 -13.77 10.67
CA GLY A 59 -10.00 -13.66 11.84
C GLY A 59 -9.27 -13.45 13.17
N LYS A 60 -7.95 -13.26 13.17
CA LYS A 60 -7.14 -13.05 14.38
C LYS A 60 -7.38 -11.71 15.06
N SER A 61 -7.70 -10.67 14.29
CA SER A 61 -7.97 -9.33 14.83
C SER A 61 -9.37 -9.18 15.42
N GLY A 62 -10.28 -10.12 15.15
CA GLY A 62 -11.72 -9.98 15.44
C GLY A 62 -12.46 -9.00 14.53
N ILE A 63 -11.76 -8.37 13.58
CA ILE A 63 -12.35 -7.46 12.59
C ILE A 63 -12.85 -8.28 11.41
N HIS A 64 -14.14 -8.14 11.09
CA HIS A 64 -14.75 -8.74 9.91
C HIS A 64 -14.92 -7.72 8.79
N LEU A 65 -14.42 -8.04 7.60
CA LEU A 65 -14.52 -7.20 6.42
C LEU A 65 -15.61 -7.73 5.48
N ASP A 66 -16.74 -7.03 5.44
CA ASP A 66 -17.78 -7.26 4.43
C ASP A 66 -17.29 -6.89 3.02
N TRP A 67 -18.09 -7.19 1.99
CA TRP A 67 -17.72 -6.89 0.60
C TRP A 67 -17.33 -5.42 0.37
N ARG A 68 -18.12 -4.51 0.93
CA ARG A 68 -17.91 -3.06 0.78
C ARG A 68 -16.58 -2.62 1.40
N ARG A 69 -16.22 -3.16 2.56
CA ARG A 69 -14.95 -2.84 3.24
C ARG A 69 -13.77 -3.42 2.49
N ARG A 70 -13.90 -4.61 1.91
CA ARG A 70 -12.84 -5.17 1.05
C ARG A 70 -12.60 -4.33 -0.20
N LEU A 71 -13.65 -3.79 -0.82
CA LEU A 71 -13.51 -2.84 -1.92
C LEU A 71 -12.80 -1.55 -1.47
N GLN A 72 -13.13 -1.01 -0.30
CA GLN A 72 -12.45 0.18 0.26
C GLN A 72 -10.96 -0.08 0.52
N VAL A 73 -10.63 -1.24 1.11
CA VAL A 73 -9.24 -1.65 1.34
C VAL A 73 -8.49 -1.81 0.02
N ALA A 74 -9.09 -2.49 -0.97
CA ALA A 74 -8.52 -2.64 -2.31
C ALA A 74 -8.26 -1.28 -2.97
N LEU A 75 -9.22 -0.36 -2.92
CA LEU A 75 -9.09 0.97 -3.49
C LEU A 75 -8.00 1.79 -2.80
N GLY A 76 -7.92 1.75 -1.47
CA GLY A 76 -6.90 2.46 -0.71
C GLY A 76 -5.50 1.97 -1.05
N ALA A 77 -5.28 0.65 -1.02
CA ALA A 77 -4.01 0.06 -1.40
C ALA A 77 -3.64 0.36 -2.87
N ALA A 78 -4.61 0.27 -3.79
CA ALA A 78 -4.40 0.60 -5.20
C ALA A 78 -3.99 2.05 -5.42
N ARG A 79 -4.62 3.00 -4.70
CA ARG A 79 -4.26 4.43 -4.76
C ARG A 79 -2.84 4.69 -4.23
N GLY A 80 -2.45 4.01 -3.14
CA GLY A 80 -1.08 4.09 -2.62
C GLY A 80 -0.04 3.63 -3.64
N LEU A 81 -0.28 2.50 -4.28
CA LEU A 81 0.62 1.96 -5.31
C LEU A 81 0.63 2.82 -6.59
N ALA A 82 -0.54 3.28 -7.05
CA ALA A 82 -0.63 4.18 -8.20
C ALA A 82 0.15 5.48 -7.97
N TYR A 83 0.08 6.04 -6.75
CA TYR A 83 0.89 7.20 -6.37
C TYR A 83 2.40 6.91 -6.48
N LEU A 84 2.88 5.76 -5.98
CA LEU A 84 4.28 5.38 -6.09
C LEU A 84 4.73 5.19 -7.55
N HIS A 85 3.88 4.61 -8.41
CA HIS A 85 4.22 4.29 -9.79
C HIS A 85 4.16 5.49 -10.73
N GLU A 86 3.22 6.41 -10.51
CA GLU A 86 2.86 7.42 -11.51
C GLU A 86 3.08 8.86 -11.05
N LEU A 87 3.16 9.11 -9.74
CA LEU A 87 3.28 10.46 -9.17
C LEU A 87 4.59 10.69 -8.41
N ALA A 88 5.30 9.63 -8.00
CA ALA A 88 6.66 9.76 -7.48
C ALA A 88 7.65 9.97 -8.62
N ASP A 89 8.69 10.76 -8.38
CA ASP A 89 9.77 11.03 -9.33
C ASP A 89 11.15 10.73 -8.71
N PRO A 90 11.87 9.71 -9.22
CA PRO A 90 11.45 8.75 -10.24
C PRO A 90 10.37 7.78 -9.71
N PRO A 91 9.63 7.08 -10.59
CA PRO A 91 8.66 6.04 -10.20
C PRO A 91 9.27 5.01 -9.23
N ILE A 92 8.51 4.58 -8.23
CA ILE A 92 8.98 3.68 -7.18
C ILE A 92 8.21 2.36 -7.24
N VAL A 93 8.92 1.24 -7.38
CA VAL A 93 8.33 -0.11 -7.25
C VAL A 93 8.47 -0.59 -5.80
N HIS A 94 7.37 -1.05 -5.20
CA HIS A 94 7.29 -1.51 -3.82
C HIS A 94 7.99 -2.87 -3.60
N ARG A 95 7.80 -3.83 -4.52
CA ARG A 95 8.39 -5.18 -4.56
C ARG A 95 7.94 -6.16 -3.49
N ASP A 96 7.25 -5.70 -2.44
CA ASP A 96 6.72 -6.58 -1.38
C ASP A 96 5.26 -6.30 -1.02
N VAL A 97 4.42 -6.13 -2.05
CA VAL A 97 2.97 -5.98 -1.87
C VAL A 97 2.37 -7.30 -1.40
N LYS A 98 1.80 -7.32 -0.19
CA LYS A 98 1.16 -8.50 0.42
C LYS A 98 0.22 -8.08 1.54
N SER A 99 -0.68 -8.97 1.95
CA SER A 99 -1.66 -8.69 3.00
C SER A 99 -1.06 -8.34 4.37
N SER A 100 0.20 -8.70 4.65
CA SER A 100 0.89 -8.26 5.88
C SER A 100 1.45 -6.85 5.82
N ASN A 101 1.60 -6.29 4.62
CA ASN A 101 2.17 -4.96 4.38
C ASN A 101 1.09 -3.94 3.98
N ILE A 102 -0.18 -4.34 4.07
CA ILE A 102 -1.34 -3.44 4.02
C ILE A 102 -1.87 -3.33 5.45
N LEU A 103 -1.72 -2.17 6.08
CA LEU A 103 -2.23 -1.89 7.42
C LEU A 103 -3.59 -1.18 7.34
N LEU A 104 -4.38 -1.31 8.40
CA LEU A 104 -5.72 -0.71 8.51
C LEU A 104 -5.73 0.38 9.59
N ASP A 105 -6.07 1.61 9.21
CA ASP A 105 -6.26 2.71 10.16
C ASP A 105 -7.51 2.52 11.03
N ASP A 106 -7.76 3.45 11.95
CA ASP A 106 -8.91 3.47 12.86
C ASP A 106 -10.27 3.41 12.13
N ARG A 107 -10.32 3.88 10.89
CA ARG A 107 -11.49 3.89 10.01
C ARG A 107 -11.50 2.72 9.01
N LEU A 108 -10.58 1.77 9.16
CA LEU A 108 -10.36 0.62 8.27
C LEU A 108 -9.94 1.00 6.84
N ASN A 109 -9.34 2.18 6.66
CA ASN A 109 -8.71 2.52 5.38
C ASN A 109 -7.34 1.83 5.28
N ALA A 110 -7.01 1.41 4.06
CA ALA A 110 -5.72 0.78 3.78
C ALA A 110 -4.57 1.80 3.73
N LYS A 111 -3.46 1.44 4.36
CA LYS A 111 -2.14 2.09 4.23
C LYS A 111 -1.09 1.05 3.84
N VAL A 112 -0.39 1.29 2.73
CA VAL A 112 0.75 0.46 2.29
C VAL A 112 1.95 0.76 3.18
N ALA A 113 2.60 -0.28 3.68
CA ALA A 113 3.70 -0.23 4.64
C ALA A 113 4.90 -1.06 4.17
N ASP A 114 6.02 -0.96 4.90
CA ASP A 114 7.25 -1.75 4.70
C ASP A 114 7.94 -1.46 3.35
N PHE A 115 8.67 -0.33 3.33
CA PHE A 115 9.32 0.19 2.13
C PHE A 115 10.79 -0.25 2.02
N GLY A 116 11.25 -1.16 2.90
CA GLY A 116 12.64 -1.60 2.93
C GLY A 116 13.11 -2.25 1.62
N LEU A 117 12.20 -2.83 0.85
CA LEU A 117 12.50 -3.43 -0.45
C LEU A 117 12.26 -2.51 -1.65
N CYS A 118 11.68 -1.31 -1.45
CA CYS A 118 11.32 -0.41 -2.54
C CYS A 118 12.52 -0.07 -3.44
N LYS A 119 12.24 0.19 -4.72
CA LYS A 119 13.27 0.53 -5.71
C LYS A 119 12.80 1.64 -6.65
N PRO A 120 13.48 2.80 -6.67
CA PRO A 120 13.23 3.82 -7.67
C PRO A 120 13.69 3.37 -9.07
N LEU A 121 12.87 3.62 -10.09
CA LEU A 121 13.11 3.35 -11.51
C LEU A 121 13.87 4.52 -12.17
N ALA A 122 15.06 4.83 -11.67
CA ALA A 122 15.83 6.01 -12.07
C ALA A 122 16.35 6.02 -13.53
N ASN A 123 16.16 4.93 -14.29
CA ASN A 123 16.62 4.81 -15.68
C ASN A 123 15.44 4.80 -16.66
N GLY A 124 14.89 5.99 -16.93
CA GLY A 124 13.70 6.22 -17.75
C GLY A 124 13.76 5.76 -19.21
N GLU A 125 14.91 5.31 -19.73
CA GLU A 125 15.06 4.91 -21.14
C GLU A 125 14.54 3.49 -21.45
N LYS A 126 14.45 2.61 -20.44
CA LYS A 126 14.13 1.18 -20.68
C LYS A 126 12.86 0.68 -20.00
N GLY A 127 12.22 1.49 -19.15
CA GLY A 127 11.01 1.11 -18.42
C GLY A 127 11.19 -0.07 -17.45
N HIS A 128 12.42 -0.51 -17.19
CA HIS A 128 12.74 -1.61 -16.28
C HIS A 128 14.12 -1.42 -15.64
N ILE A 129 14.34 -2.09 -14.51
CA ILE A 129 15.66 -2.19 -13.86
C ILE A 129 16.04 -3.66 -13.68
N THR A 130 17.24 -4.03 -14.14
CA THR A 130 17.82 -5.33 -13.81
C THR A 130 18.35 -5.33 -12.38
N THR A 131 17.81 -6.20 -11.52
CA THR A 131 18.20 -6.24 -10.10
C THR A 131 17.97 -7.63 -9.49
N GLN A 132 18.69 -7.94 -8.41
CA GLN A 132 18.52 -9.19 -7.67
C GLN A 132 17.07 -9.40 -7.27
N VAL A 133 16.56 -10.61 -7.52
CA VAL A 133 15.22 -11.06 -7.11
C VAL A 133 15.02 -10.92 -5.60
N LYS A 134 14.05 -10.11 -5.21
CA LYS A 134 13.56 -9.94 -3.83
C LYS A 134 12.04 -9.84 -3.84
N GLY A 135 11.41 -10.24 -2.73
CA GLY A 135 9.97 -10.21 -2.53
C GLY A 135 9.48 -11.48 -1.81
N THR A 136 8.18 -11.55 -1.54
CA THR A 136 7.58 -12.68 -0.82
C THR A 136 7.06 -13.77 -1.77
N MET A 137 7.41 -15.03 -1.49
CA MET A 137 6.93 -16.18 -2.26
C MET A 137 5.40 -16.26 -2.25
N GLY A 138 4.81 -16.49 -3.42
CA GLY A 138 3.36 -16.48 -3.63
C GLY A 138 2.79 -15.15 -4.10
N TYR A 139 3.52 -14.04 -3.94
CA TYR A 139 3.16 -12.73 -4.51
C TYR A 139 4.07 -12.32 -5.66
N MET A 140 5.18 -13.03 -5.84
CA MET A 140 6.24 -12.65 -6.75
C MET A 140 5.80 -12.80 -8.22
N ASP A 141 6.02 -11.73 -8.97
CA ASP A 141 5.86 -11.70 -10.42
C ASP A 141 6.75 -12.77 -11.10
N PRO A 142 6.17 -13.70 -11.87
CA PRO A 142 6.91 -14.77 -12.55
C PRO A 142 7.85 -14.23 -13.64
N GLU A 143 7.46 -13.19 -14.37
CA GLU A 143 8.30 -12.58 -15.40
C GLU A 143 9.53 -11.94 -14.76
N TYR A 144 9.32 -11.18 -13.67
CA TYR A 144 10.42 -10.63 -12.88
C TYR A 144 11.33 -11.71 -12.29
N TYR A 145 10.76 -12.78 -11.75
CA TYR A 145 11.52 -13.89 -11.20
C TYR A 145 12.44 -14.55 -12.25
N MET A 146 11.95 -14.72 -13.48
CA MET A 146 12.70 -15.35 -14.56
C MET A 146 13.73 -14.42 -15.22
N THR A 147 13.35 -13.17 -15.47
CA THR A 147 14.16 -12.21 -16.26
C THR A 147 15.06 -11.33 -15.40
N GLN A 148 14.79 -11.22 -14.09
CA GLN A 148 15.40 -10.25 -13.17
C GLN A 148 15.14 -8.78 -13.56
N GLN A 149 14.21 -8.53 -14.50
CA GLN A 149 13.81 -7.19 -14.93
C GLN A 149 12.62 -6.73 -14.10
N LEU A 150 12.87 -5.81 -13.19
CA LEU A 150 11.86 -5.22 -12.34
C LEU A 150 11.15 -4.08 -13.07
N THR A 151 9.82 -4.07 -13.01
CA THR A 151 8.95 -3.00 -13.52
C THR A 151 7.86 -2.70 -12.50
N GLU A 152 7.11 -1.62 -12.68
CA GLU A 152 5.89 -1.35 -11.91
C GLU A 152 4.84 -2.46 -12.05
N LYS A 153 4.87 -3.21 -13.17
CA LYS A 153 3.97 -4.36 -13.40
C LYS A 153 4.24 -5.53 -12.46
N SER A 154 5.40 -5.57 -11.80
CA SER A 154 5.67 -6.56 -10.76
C SER A 154 4.82 -6.34 -9.52
N ASP A 155 4.59 -5.08 -9.13
CA ASP A 155 3.66 -4.75 -8.05
C ASP A 155 2.20 -5.02 -8.45
N VAL A 156 1.86 -4.81 -9.73
CA VAL A 156 0.50 -5.12 -10.24
C VAL A 156 0.20 -6.62 -10.08
N TYR A 157 1.17 -7.50 -10.35
CA TYR A 157 1.01 -8.94 -10.12
C TYR A 157 0.78 -9.25 -8.64
N SER A 158 1.64 -8.74 -7.77
CA SER A 158 1.50 -8.92 -6.32
C SER A 158 0.17 -8.37 -5.79
N PHE A 159 -0.30 -7.24 -6.33
CA PHE A 159 -1.61 -6.67 -6.03
C PHE A 159 -2.76 -7.56 -6.51
N GLY A 160 -2.65 -8.17 -7.70
CA GLY A 160 -3.63 -9.15 -8.18
C GLY A 160 -3.77 -10.36 -7.24
N VAL A 161 -2.65 -10.86 -6.69
CA VAL A 161 -2.68 -11.90 -5.65
C VAL A 161 -3.38 -11.40 -4.39
N LEU A 162 -3.12 -10.17 -3.95
CA LEU A 162 -3.81 -9.54 -2.82
C LEU A 162 -5.33 -9.43 -3.05
N LEU A 163 -5.78 -9.12 -4.28
CA LEU A 163 -7.21 -9.10 -4.62
C LEU A 163 -7.84 -10.50 -4.47
N LEU A 164 -7.12 -11.56 -4.84
CA LEU A 164 -7.58 -12.93 -4.62
C LEU A 164 -7.63 -13.30 -3.13
N GLU A 165 -6.65 -12.88 -2.34
CA GLU A 165 -6.72 -13.03 -0.88
C GLU A 165 -7.93 -12.29 -0.29
N LEU A 166 -8.23 -11.08 -0.78
CA LEU A 166 -9.39 -10.31 -0.33
C LEU A 166 -10.69 -11.06 -0.58
N ILE A 167 -10.89 -11.77 -1.69
CA ILE A 167 -12.18 -12.48 -1.89
C ILE A 167 -12.24 -13.86 -1.23
N THR A 168 -11.09 -14.48 -0.95
CA THR A 168 -11.04 -15.87 -0.45
C THR A 168 -10.66 -15.99 1.02
N ALA A 169 -10.01 -14.99 1.59
CA ALA A 169 -9.30 -15.04 2.88
C ALA A 169 -8.31 -16.22 3.01
N ARG A 170 -7.85 -16.77 1.88
CA ARG A 170 -6.85 -17.85 1.83
C ARG A 170 -5.47 -17.26 1.61
N ARG A 171 -4.46 -17.90 2.17
CA ARG A 171 -3.06 -17.55 1.88
C ARG A 171 -2.75 -17.85 0.41
N PRO A 172 -1.83 -17.11 -0.23
CA PRO A 172 -1.50 -17.36 -1.63
C PRO A 172 -0.99 -18.76 -1.89
N ILE A 173 -0.17 -19.29 -0.97
CA ILE A 173 0.33 -20.66 -1.00
C ILE A 173 -0.12 -21.38 0.27
N GLU A 174 -0.87 -22.46 0.11
CA GLU A 174 -1.31 -23.32 1.20
C GLU A 174 -1.31 -24.79 0.76
N LYS A 175 -0.69 -25.67 1.56
CA LYS A 175 -0.63 -27.13 1.30
C LYS A 175 -0.16 -27.48 -0.14
N GLY A 176 0.81 -26.74 -0.66
CA GLY A 176 1.36 -26.94 -2.01
C GLY A 176 0.47 -26.43 -3.16
N LYS A 177 -0.67 -25.81 -2.85
CA LYS A 177 -1.57 -25.18 -3.83
C LYS A 177 -1.30 -23.69 -3.91
N TYR A 178 -1.34 -23.14 -5.11
CA TYR A 178 -1.20 -21.71 -5.38
C TYR A 178 -2.54 -21.12 -5.79
N ILE A 179 -2.98 -20.08 -5.08
CA ILE A 179 -4.34 -19.52 -5.21
C ILE A 179 -4.67 -19.07 -6.63
N VAL A 180 -3.72 -18.41 -7.32
CA VAL A 180 -3.93 -17.94 -8.70
C VAL A 180 -4.25 -19.12 -9.62
N ARG A 181 -3.52 -20.22 -9.48
CA ARG A 181 -3.73 -21.43 -10.28
C ARG A 181 -5.07 -22.07 -9.97
N GLU A 182 -5.42 -22.24 -8.69
CA GLU A 182 -6.67 -22.87 -8.29
C GLU A 182 -7.88 -22.05 -8.77
N VAL A 183 -7.84 -20.72 -8.64
CA VAL A 183 -8.91 -19.84 -9.13
C VAL A 183 -9.00 -19.89 -10.66
N ARG A 184 -7.88 -19.83 -11.40
CA ARG A 184 -7.88 -19.94 -12.87
C ARG A 184 -8.48 -21.26 -13.36
N ILE A 185 -8.23 -22.37 -12.67
CA ILE A 185 -8.79 -23.69 -13.03
C ILE A 185 -10.29 -23.76 -12.73
N ALA A 186 -10.73 -23.20 -11.60
CA ALA A 186 -12.12 -23.26 -11.18
C ALA A 186 -13.03 -22.25 -11.90
N MET A 187 -12.47 -21.14 -12.39
CA MET A 187 -13.20 -20.03 -12.98
C MET A 187 -13.93 -20.47 -14.27
N ASP A 188 -15.25 -20.32 -14.27
CA ASP A 188 -16.12 -20.62 -15.40
C ASP A 188 -17.07 -19.44 -15.64
N ARG A 189 -16.81 -18.67 -16.70
CA ARG A 189 -17.56 -17.44 -17.02
C ARG A 189 -19.05 -17.66 -17.28
N THR A 190 -19.48 -18.90 -17.49
CA THR A 190 -20.88 -19.24 -17.74
C THR A 190 -21.69 -19.47 -16.46
N LYS A 191 -21.01 -19.60 -15.31
CA LYS A 191 -21.63 -19.88 -14.02
C LYS A 191 -21.80 -18.62 -13.17
N ASP A 192 -22.77 -18.68 -12.26
CA ASP A 192 -22.93 -17.66 -11.23
C ASP A 192 -21.65 -17.49 -10.41
N LEU A 193 -21.25 -16.24 -10.15
CA LEU A 193 -19.99 -15.86 -9.50
C LEU A 193 -18.76 -16.59 -10.09
N TYR A 194 -18.80 -16.89 -11.38
CA TYR A 194 -17.81 -17.68 -12.12
C TYR A 194 -17.52 -19.08 -11.56
N GLY A 195 -18.47 -19.69 -10.85
CA GLY A 195 -18.25 -20.98 -10.19
C GLY A 195 -17.32 -20.90 -8.97
N LEU A 196 -16.97 -19.69 -8.51
CA LEU A 196 -16.00 -19.49 -7.41
C LEU A 196 -16.64 -19.49 -6.03
N ARG A 197 -17.92 -19.89 -5.89
CA ARG A 197 -18.64 -19.83 -4.61
C ARG A 197 -17.91 -20.55 -3.47
N GLU A 198 -17.27 -21.68 -3.76
CA GLU A 198 -16.48 -22.45 -2.79
C GLU A 198 -15.16 -21.79 -2.40
N PHE A 199 -14.69 -20.83 -3.19
CA PHE A 199 -13.47 -20.06 -2.90
C PHE A 199 -13.75 -18.84 -2.03
N LEU A 200 -14.97 -18.30 -2.10
CA LEU A 200 -15.32 -17.08 -1.40
C LEU A 200 -15.28 -17.27 0.11
N ASP A 201 -14.69 -16.28 0.78
CA ASP A 201 -14.75 -16.16 2.22
C ASP A 201 -16.22 -15.95 2.66
N PRO A 202 -16.78 -16.80 3.54
CA PRO A 202 -18.14 -16.64 4.03
C PRO A 202 -18.43 -15.24 4.59
N SER A 203 -17.45 -14.59 5.22
CA SER A 203 -17.59 -13.28 5.84
C SER A 203 -17.75 -12.12 4.83
N ILE A 204 -17.45 -12.34 3.55
CA ILE A 204 -17.66 -11.34 2.49
C ILE A 204 -19.15 -11.03 2.25
N SER A 205 -20.01 -12.00 2.55
CA SER A 205 -21.46 -11.96 2.29
C SER A 205 -22.30 -11.47 3.46
N LEU A 206 -21.67 -11.02 4.55
CA LEU A 206 -22.32 -10.65 5.81
C LEU A 206 -23.17 -9.37 5.65
N GLY A 207 -24.38 -9.51 5.11
CA GLY A 207 -25.36 -8.41 4.98
C GLY A 207 -25.21 -7.53 3.74
N THR A 208 -24.34 -7.89 2.78
CA THR A 208 -24.11 -7.08 1.56
C THR A 208 -24.23 -7.90 0.28
N SER A 209 -24.86 -7.34 -0.76
CA SER A 209 -24.84 -7.92 -2.11
C SER A 209 -23.44 -7.89 -2.69
N LEU A 210 -23.04 -8.95 -3.39
CA LEU A 210 -21.74 -9.09 -4.05
C LEU A 210 -21.73 -8.46 -5.45
N ASN A 211 -22.40 -7.32 -5.61
CA ASN A 211 -22.45 -6.60 -6.88
C ASN A 211 -21.03 -6.24 -7.34
N GLY A 212 -20.72 -6.53 -8.60
CA GLY A 212 -19.42 -6.26 -9.21
C GLY A 212 -18.30 -7.23 -8.80
N LEU A 213 -18.62 -8.33 -8.09
CA LEU A 213 -17.64 -9.36 -7.75
C LEU A 213 -17.05 -10.01 -9.01
N ASP A 214 -17.87 -10.24 -10.03
CA ASP A 214 -17.44 -10.73 -11.34
C ASP A 214 -16.35 -9.83 -11.95
N LYS A 215 -16.60 -8.51 -11.97
CA LYS A 215 -15.63 -7.52 -12.44
C LYS A 215 -14.38 -7.45 -11.59
N PHE A 216 -14.51 -7.60 -10.28
CA PHE A 216 -13.38 -7.66 -9.36
C PHE A 216 -12.50 -8.89 -9.61
N VAL A 217 -13.11 -10.05 -9.87
CA VAL A 217 -12.38 -11.28 -10.25
C VAL A 217 -11.71 -11.12 -11.61
N GLU A 218 -12.40 -10.57 -12.62
CA GLU A 218 -11.80 -10.28 -13.94
C GLU A 218 -10.58 -9.36 -13.83
N LEU A 219 -10.65 -8.35 -12.96
CA LEU A 219 -9.54 -7.45 -12.68
C LEU A 219 -8.38 -8.18 -11.99
N ALA A 220 -8.67 -8.96 -10.95
CA ALA A 220 -7.65 -9.74 -10.23
C ALA A 220 -6.90 -10.70 -11.16
N ILE A 221 -7.62 -11.38 -12.05
CA ILE A 221 -7.02 -12.31 -13.03
C ILE A 221 -6.16 -11.57 -14.06
N ARG A 222 -6.59 -10.40 -14.56
CA ARG A 222 -5.75 -9.58 -15.45
C ARG A 222 -4.49 -9.05 -14.77
N CYS A 223 -4.57 -8.69 -13.49
CA CYS A 223 -3.40 -8.28 -12.72
C CYS A 223 -2.35 -9.39 -12.60
N VAL A 224 -2.75 -10.67 -12.57
CA VAL A 224 -1.85 -11.83 -12.44
C VAL A 224 -1.57 -12.55 -13.76
N GLU A 225 -1.65 -11.84 -14.90
CA GLU A 225 -1.18 -12.39 -16.18
C GLU A 225 0.33 -12.64 -16.17
N GLU A 226 0.78 -13.65 -16.92
CA GLU A 226 2.20 -14.05 -16.94
C GLU A 226 3.08 -12.94 -17.51
N SER A 227 2.67 -12.29 -18.60
CA SER A 227 3.38 -11.13 -19.15
C SER A 227 2.92 -9.84 -18.48
N GLY A 228 3.87 -9.02 -18.04
CA GLY A 228 3.63 -7.69 -17.51
C GLY A 228 2.99 -6.72 -18.49
N MET A 229 3.12 -6.96 -19.81
CA MET A 229 2.49 -6.13 -20.85
C MET A 229 0.97 -6.27 -20.87
N ASP A 230 0.45 -7.45 -20.51
CA ASP A 230 -0.99 -7.74 -20.46
C ASP A 230 -1.65 -7.27 -19.15
N ARG A 231 -0.83 -6.88 -18.17
CA ARG A 231 -1.31 -6.36 -16.87
C ARG A 231 -1.68 -4.89 -16.99
N PRO A 232 -2.78 -4.44 -16.35
CA PRO A 232 -3.15 -3.03 -16.32
C PRO A 232 -2.14 -2.18 -15.53
N ALA A 233 -2.11 -0.87 -15.77
CA ALA A 233 -1.43 0.07 -14.88
C ALA A 233 -2.20 0.25 -13.56
N MET A 234 -1.54 0.63 -12.46
CA MET A 234 -2.24 0.80 -11.18
C MET A 234 -3.32 1.90 -11.21
N SER A 235 -3.16 2.97 -11.99
CA SER A 235 -4.26 3.93 -12.22
C SER A 235 -5.47 3.34 -12.97
N GLN A 236 -5.27 2.36 -13.85
CA GLN A 236 -6.37 1.62 -14.47
C GLN A 236 -7.05 0.75 -13.43
N VAL A 237 -6.27 0.03 -12.59
CA VAL A 237 -6.79 -0.77 -11.47
C VAL A 237 -7.63 0.09 -10.52
N VAL A 238 -7.16 1.29 -10.16
CA VAL A 238 -7.92 2.26 -9.35
C VAL A 238 -9.27 2.58 -9.99
N ARG A 239 -9.29 3.02 -11.26
CA ARG A 239 -10.53 3.38 -11.98
C ARG A 239 -11.52 2.22 -12.05
N GLU A 240 -11.03 1.02 -12.25
CA GLU A 240 -11.89 -0.17 -12.31
C GLU A 240 -12.48 -0.52 -10.95
N ILE A 241 -11.71 -0.45 -9.86
CA ILE A 241 -12.24 -0.63 -8.50
C ILE A 241 -13.27 0.46 -8.17
N GLU A 242 -13.04 1.71 -8.57
CA GLU A 242 -14.02 2.79 -8.39
C GLU A 242 -15.33 2.49 -9.14
N GLY A 243 -15.25 1.98 -10.37
CA GLY A 243 -16.41 1.53 -11.13
C GLY A 243 -17.17 0.38 -10.44
N ILE A 244 -16.44 -0.60 -9.90
CA ILE A 244 -17.03 -1.72 -9.14
C ILE A 244 -17.74 -1.20 -7.87
N MET A 245 -17.14 -0.25 -7.16
CA MET A 245 -17.75 0.39 -6.00
C MET A 245 -19.05 1.11 -6.34
N MET A 246 -19.13 1.79 -7.50
CA MET A 246 -20.37 2.40 -7.96
C MET A 246 -21.47 1.36 -8.23
N MET A 247 -21.13 0.21 -8.83
CA MET A 247 -22.07 -0.91 -9.02
C MET A 247 -22.56 -1.50 -7.68
N ALA A 248 -21.71 -1.45 -6.65
CA ALA A 248 -22.06 -1.84 -5.29
C ALA A 248 -22.84 -0.76 -4.51
N GLY A 249 -23.17 0.38 -5.14
CA GLY A 249 -23.91 1.49 -4.53
C GLY A 249 -23.07 2.28 -3.51
N MET A 250 -21.76 2.39 -3.73
CA MET A 250 -20.83 3.13 -2.88
C MET A 250 -20.30 4.37 -3.60
N ASN A 251 -19.92 5.40 -2.84
CA ASN A 251 -19.19 6.55 -3.36
C ASN A 251 -17.67 6.36 -3.13
N PRO A 252 -16.86 6.15 -4.18
CA PRO A 252 -15.41 5.92 -4.06
C PRO A 252 -14.61 7.14 -3.59
N HIS A 253 -15.21 8.33 -3.56
CA HIS A 253 -14.59 9.59 -3.17
C HIS A 253 -15.12 10.16 -1.85
N ALA A 254 -15.95 9.42 -1.12
CA ALA A 254 -16.55 9.89 0.13
C ALA A 254 -15.51 10.38 1.16
N ASP A 255 -14.34 9.75 1.22
CA ASP A 255 -13.27 10.15 2.16
C ASP A 255 -12.44 11.34 1.68
N SER A 256 -12.38 11.62 0.37
CA SER A 256 -11.74 12.84 -0.16
C SER A 256 -12.59 14.09 0.06
N VAL A 257 -13.91 13.97 0.11
CA VAL A 257 -14.82 15.10 0.38
C VAL A 257 -14.67 15.58 1.82
N ARG A 258 -14.53 14.66 2.79
CA ARG A 258 -14.39 15.01 4.21
C ARG A 258 -13.09 15.73 4.56
N THR A 259 -12.02 15.50 3.81
CA THR A 259 -10.76 16.25 3.95
C THR A 259 -10.82 17.66 3.37
N SER A 260 -11.84 17.97 2.56
CA SER A 260 -12.05 19.27 1.92
C SER A 260 -13.04 20.18 2.68
N GLU A 261 -13.79 19.67 3.66
CA GLU A 261 -14.84 20.42 4.37
C GLU A 261 -14.33 21.27 5.56
N SER A 262 -13.02 21.52 5.67
CA SER A 262 -12.48 22.47 6.65
C SER A 262 -11.97 23.74 5.97
N TYR A 263 -12.59 24.86 6.35
CA TYR A 263 -12.30 26.28 6.03
C TYR A 263 -13.09 26.92 4.87
N GLU A 264 -14.41 27.05 5.05
CA GLU A 264 -15.11 28.30 4.67
C GLU A 264 -15.93 28.81 5.86
N GLY A 265 -15.82 30.12 6.12
CA GLY A 265 -15.96 30.74 7.44
C GLY A 265 -17.37 30.84 8.03
N THR A 266 -17.41 30.86 9.36
CA THR A 266 -18.32 31.73 10.12
C THR A 266 -17.48 32.63 11.01
N SER A 267 -17.06 33.77 10.46
CA SER A 267 -16.57 34.90 11.24
C SER A 267 -17.77 35.60 11.89
N LYS A 268 -17.96 35.34 13.19
CA LYS A 268 -18.60 36.23 14.15
C LYS A 268 -18.44 35.62 15.54
N ASP A 269 -17.40 36.06 16.23
CA ASP A 269 -17.41 36.50 17.63
C ASP A 269 -15.98 36.46 18.17
N ASN A 270 -15.53 37.62 18.67
CA ASN A 270 -14.26 37.78 19.38
C ASN A 270 -14.27 36.96 20.68
N PRO A 271 -13.23 36.16 20.95
CA PRO A 271 -12.76 35.94 22.30
C PRO A 271 -11.39 36.60 22.47
N VAL A 272 -11.31 37.44 23.48
CA VAL A 272 -10.10 38.11 23.98
C VAL A 272 -8.97 37.09 24.15
N HIS A 273 -7.86 37.30 23.44
CA HIS A 273 -6.65 36.50 23.55
C HIS A 273 -5.82 36.97 24.76
N PRO A 274 -5.42 36.08 25.69
CA PRO A 274 -4.75 36.48 26.93
C PRO A 274 -3.24 36.37 26.79
N TYR A 275 -2.60 37.16 25.92
CA TYR A 275 -1.15 37.41 26.01
C TYR A 275 -0.86 38.76 25.33
N SER A 276 -0.87 39.80 26.14
CA SER A 276 -0.34 41.13 25.82
C SER A 276 1.19 41.10 25.84
N GLU A 277 1.77 41.87 24.94
CA GLU A 277 3.20 42.17 24.83
C GLU A 277 3.82 42.57 26.17
N GLU A 278 4.76 41.77 26.66
CA GLU A 278 5.82 42.25 27.54
C GLU A 278 7.18 41.81 27.00
N SER A 279 8.03 42.82 26.88
CA SER A 279 9.43 42.82 26.46
C SER A 279 10.29 41.72 27.09
N PHE A 280 11.07 41.01 26.27
CA PHE A 280 12.27 40.31 26.72
C PHE A 280 13.46 40.69 25.85
N ASP A 281 14.43 41.37 26.48
CA ASP A 281 15.71 41.74 25.91
C ASP A 281 16.52 40.50 25.49
N TYR A 282 17.00 40.52 24.25
CA TYR A 282 17.89 39.51 23.69
C TYR A 282 19.34 39.83 24.09
N SER A 283 19.91 39.06 25.02
CA SER A 283 21.35 39.04 25.29
C SER A 283 21.90 37.63 25.03
N GLY A 284 22.51 37.43 23.86
CA GLY A 284 23.16 36.17 23.49
C GLY A 284 23.93 36.30 22.20
N GLY A 285 25.21 36.68 22.31
CA GLY A 285 26.13 36.88 21.18
C GLY A 285 26.56 35.57 20.50
N VAL A 286 26.81 35.67 19.20
CA VAL A 286 27.38 34.63 18.33
C VAL A 286 28.90 34.63 18.49
N PRO A 287 29.57 33.50 18.81
CA PRO A 287 31.02 33.43 18.70
C PRO A 287 31.45 33.17 17.25
N PRO A 288 32.54 33.80 16.76
CA PRO A 288 33.04 33.59 15.40
C PRO A 288 33.81 32.27 15.30
N SER A 289 33.58 31.53 14.21
CA SER A 289 34.38 30.37 13.82
C SER A 289 35.48 30.80 12.84
N GLU A 290 36.69 31.02 13.35
CA GLU A 290 37.91 31.00 12.53
C GLU A 290 38.45 29.56 12.50
N ILE A 291 38.64 29.02 11.29
CA ILE A 291 39.39 27.79 11.07
C ILE A 291 40.57 28.16 10.17
N GLU A 292 41.78 28.22 10.73
CA GLU A 292 43.02 28.25 9.96
C GLU A 292 43.50 26.83 9.64
N PRO A 293 44.12 26.62 8.46
CA PRO A 293 44.64 25.32 8.05
C PRO A 293 46.06 25.07 8.57
N LYS A 294 46.33 23.82 8.97
CA LYS A 294 47.67 23.19 8.94
C LYS A 294 47.56 21.78 8.39
#